data_AF-A0A090QT93-F1
#
_entry.id   AF-A0A090QT93-F1
#
_cell.length_a   1.000
_cell.length_b   1.000
_cell.length_c   1.000
_cell.angle_alpha   90.00
_cell.angle_beta   90.00
_cell.angle_gamma   90.00
#
_symmetry.space_group_name_H-M   'P 1'
#
loop_
_entity.id
_entity.type
_entity.pdbx_description
1 polymer ?
#
loop_
_entity_poly.entity_id
_entity_poly.type
_entity_poly.pdbx_seq_one_letter_code
_entity_poly.pdbx_strand_id
1 'polypeptide(L)'
;MSPMNKLSIAVLAAVANLATIQTASAHGWAEFPSARQNTCYNDGGYWSNAIPNAACQKAYDKSGNYAFLQRNEVAALTADYNNIEAVKQQVPNGELCAAGDAQKSGLDVTSPDWQQTTITLDENGEFEFVWTATAPHNPSFWEFYLTKPGHDFTQH
;
A
#
# COMPACT_ATOMS: atom_id res chain seq x y z
N MET A 1 60.53 24.89 -21.92
CA MET A 1 59.32 25.64 -21.48
C MET A 1 58.29 25.39 -22.57
N SER A 2 57.22 24.61 -22.40
CA SER A 2 56.20 24.61 -21.34
C SER A 2 55.56 23.21 -21.22
N PRO A 3 55.09 22.76 -20.04
CA PRO A 3 54.33 21.51 -19.93
C PRO A 3 52.87 21.78 -20.35
N MET A 4 52.39 21.13 -21.40
CA MET A 4 50.96 21.12 -21.71
C MET A 4 50.21 20.25 -20.69
N ASN A 5 49.66 20.94 -19.71
CA ASN A 5 48.45 20.70 -18.93
C ASN A 5 47.86 19.27 -18.96
N LYS A 6 48.33 18.38 -18.07
CA LYS A 6 47.67 17.09 -17.76
C LYS A 6 46.47 17.26 -16.81
N LEU A 7 45.86 18.44 -16.78
CA LEU A 7 44.78 18.79 -15.85
C LEU A 7 43.45 19.00 -16.60
N SER A 8 43.04 18.06 -17.46
CA SER A 8 41.75 18.21 -18.17
C SER A 8 41.00 16.91 -18.49
N ILE A 9 41.44 15.75 -17.99
CA ILE A 9 40.72 14.49 -18.21
C ILE A 9 40.20 13.86 -16.91
N ALA A 10 40.74 14.23 -15.74
CA ALA A 10 40.31 13.65 -14.47
C ALA A 10 39.02 14.24 -13.88
N VAL A 11 38.55 15.40 -14.36
CA VAL A 11 37.37 16.09 -13.78
C VAL A 11 36.05 15.66 -14.43
N LEU A 12 36.07 15.10 -15.65
CA LEU A 12 34.84 14.61 -16.30
C LEU A 12 34.38 13.22 -15.83
N ALA A 13 35.19 12.48 -15.08
CA ALA A 13 34.80 11.17 -14.54
C ALA A 13 34.12 11.26 -13.15
N ALA A 14 34.02 12.46 -12.55
CA ALA A 14 33.61 12.62 -11.16
C ALA A 14 32.15 13.07 -10.95
N VAL A 15 31.35 13.25 -12.00
CA VAL A 15 29.98 13.77 -11.86
C VAL A 15 28.99 13.00 -12.73
N ALA A 16 28.74 11.73 -12.40
CA ALA A 16 27.56 11.02 -12.92
C ALA A 16 27.18 9.78 -12.07
N ASN A 17 27.39 9.78 -10.75
CA ASN A 17 26.53 8.99 -9.88
C ASN A 17 25.33 9.86 -9.50
N LEU A 18 24.51 10.19 -10.50
CA LEU A 18 23.11 10.50 -10.19
C LEU A 18 22.55 9.19 -9.67
N ALA A 19 22.48 9.05 -8.35
CA ALA A 19 21.60 8.09 -7.73
C ALA A 19 20.23 8.34 -8.35
N THR A 20 19.83 7.48 -9.27
CA THR A 20 18.47 7.45 -9.76
C THR A 20 17.63 7.13 -8.53
N ILE A 21 16.99 8.15 -7.97
CA ILE A 21 15.88 7.95 -7.05
C ILE A 21 14.81 7.30 -7.93
N GLN A 22 14.85 5.97 -8.03
CA GLN A 22 13.76 5.23 -8.63
C GLN A 22 12.58 5.43 -7.69
N THR A 23 11.68 6.33 -8.06
CA THR A 23 10.35 6.38 -7.49
C THR A 23 9.68 5.06 -7.85
N ALA A 24 9.85 4.06 -6.98
CA ALA A 24 9.19 2.78 -7.12
C ALA A 24 7.78 2.94 -6.56
N SER A 25 6.81 3.18 -7.44
CA SER A 25 5.40 3.08 -7.07
C SER A 25 4.95 1.65 -7.29
N ALA A 26 5.01 0.82 -6.25
CA ALA A 26 4.51 -0.55 -6.32
C ALA A 26 3.00 -0.56 -6.40
N HIS A 27 2.44 -1.17 -7.45
CA HIS A 27 0.99 -1.22 -7.64
C HIS A 27 0.47 -2.66 -7.56
N GLY A 28 -0.52 -2.85 -6.69
CA GLY A 28 -1.14 -4.14 -6.47
C GLY A 28 -2.04 -4.16 -5.25
N TRP A 29 -2.52 -5.35 -4.92
CA TRP A 29 -3.32 -5.61 -3.72
C TRP A 29 -3.21 -7.09 -3.31
N ALA A 30 -3.59 -7.39 -2.07
CA ALA A 30 -3.77 -8.77 -1.63
C ALA A 30 -5.04 -9.33 -2.28
N GLU A 31 -4.88 -10.33 -3.14
CA GLU A 31 -5.99 -11.04 -3.80
C GLU A 31 -6.60 -12.07 -2.85
N PHE A 32 -5.76 -12.79 -2.10
CA PHE A 32 -6.19 -13.76 -1.11
C PHE A 32 -5.33 -13.72 0.16
N PRO A 33 -5.93 -13.50 1.35
CA PRO A 33 -7.30 -13.01 1.54
C PRO A 33 -7.48 -11.61 0.91
N SER A 34 -8.64 -11.36 0.29
CA SER A 34 -8.88 -10.13 -0.47
C SER A 34 -8.77 -8.88 0.42
N ALA A 35 -8.01 -7.90 -0.04
CA ALA A 35 -7.90 -6.60 0.60
C ALA A 35 -9.24 -5.83 0.55
N ARG A 36 -9.54 -5.02 1.58
CA ARG A 36 -10.82 -4.29 1.74
C ARG A 36 -11.20 -3.49 0.49
N GLN A 37 -10.25 -2.72 -0.06
CA GLN A 37 -10.49 -1.89 -1.24
C GLN A 37 -10.74 -2.72 -2.51
N ASN A 38 -10.13 -3.90 -2.61
CA ASN A 38 -10.35 -4.81 -3.72
C ASN A 38 -11.76 -5.43 -3.64
N THR A 39 -12.19 -5.84 -2.45
CA THR A 39 -13.56 -6.30 -2.21
C THR A 39 -14.58 -5.22 -2.61
N CYS A 40 -14.39 -3.97 -2.15
CA CYS A 40 -15.30 -2.88 -2.51
C CYS A 40 -15.28 -2.53 -4.01
N TYR A 41 -14.12 -2.67 -4.68
CA TYR A 41 -14.04 -2.55 -6.13
C TYR A 41 -14.84 -3.66 -6.84
N ASN A 42 -14.71 -4.91 -6.39
CA ASN A 42 -15.39 -6.05 -7.01
C ASN A 42 -16.91 -6.04 -6.74
N ASP A 43 -17.35 -5.56 -5.57
CA ASP A 43 -18.77 -5.38 -5.24
C ASP A 43 -19.48 -4.38 -6.17
N GLY A 44 -18.73 -3.43 -6.74
CA GLY A 44 -19.26 -2.46 -7.69
C GLY A 44 -20.23 -1.45 -7.06
N GLY A 45 -21.14 -0.89 -7.87
CA GLY A 45 -22.17 0.07 -7.41
C GLY A 45 -21.68 1.49 -7.06
N TYR A 46 -20.38 1.69 -6.90
CA TYR A 46 -19.75 2.96 -6.50
C TYR A 46 -19.74 4.07 -7.59
N TRP A 47 -20.22 3.77 -8.79
CA TRP A 47 -20.47 4.79 -9.83
C TRP A 47 -21.86 5.43 -9.73
N SER A 48 -22.82 4.71 -9.15
CA SER A 48 -24.21 5.13 -9.02
C SER A 48 -24.66 5.25 -7.56
N ASN A 49 -23.71 5.15 -6.61
CA ASN A 49 -23.97 5.10 -5.18
C ASN A 49 -25.00 4.01 -4.78
N ALA A 50 -24.81 2.81 -5.33
CA ALA A 50 -25.65 1.63 -5.08
C ALA A 50 -24.77 0.45 -4.62
N ILE A 51 -23.92 0.69 -3.61
CA ILE A 51 -22.93 -0.28 -3.16
C ILE A 51 -23.64 -1.31 -2.27
N PRO A 52 -23.60 -2.62 -2.60
CA PRO A 52 -24.39 -3.63 -1.89
C PRO A 52 -23.83 -3.96 -0.50
N ASN A 53 -22.52 -3.76 -0.31
CA ASN A 53 -21.81 -4.08 0.92
C ASN A 53 -21.82 -2.87 1.87
N ALA A 54 -22.36 -3.06 3.08
CA ALA A 54 -22.56 -1.99 4.05
C ALA A 54 -21.24 -1.32 4.51
N ALA A 55 -20.15 -2.08 4.67
CA ALA A 55 -18.85 -1.49 5.00
C ALA A 55 -18.28 -0.69 3.82
N CYS A 56 -18.42 -1.19 2.59
CA CYS A 56 -18.00 -0.48 1.40
C CYS A 56 -18.84 0.79 1.14
N GLN A 57 -20.14 0.74 1.43
CA GLN A 57 -20.99 1.93 1.40
C GLN A 57 -20.54 2.94 2.45
N LYS A 58 -20.25 2.50 3.68
CA LYS A 58 -19.71 3.39 4.73
C LYS A 58 -18.37 4.01 4.35
N ALA A 59 -17.50 3.26 3.69
CA ALA A 59 -16.23 3.76 3.16
C ALA A 59 -16.45 4.80 2.05
N TYR A 60 -17.39 4.54 1.13
CA TYR A 60 -17.77 5.49 0.09
C TYR A 60 -18.36 6.79 0.66
N ASP A 61 -19.21 6.69 1.68
CA ASP A 61 -19.82 7.85 2.33
C ASP A 61 -18.76 8.76 2.98
N LYS A 62 -17.61 8.19 3.37
CA LYS A 62 -16.51 8.90 4.00
C LYS A 62 -15.59 9.62 3.00
N SER A 63 -15.17 8.96 1.92
CA SER A 63 -14.14 9.51 1.00
C SER A 63 -14.43 9.30 -0.49
N GLY A 64 -15.66 8.93 -0.85
CA GLY A 64 -16.07 8.64 -2.22
C GLY A 64 -15.47 7.34 -2.77
N ASN A 65 -15.49 7.18 -4.10
CA ASN A 65 -15.02 5.96 -4.76
C ASN A 65 -13.52 5.93 -5.06
N TYR A 66 -12.76 6.99 -4.75
CA TYR A 66 -11.36 7.08 -5.16
C TYR A 66 -10.51 5.92 -4.64
N ALA A 67 -10.74 5.49 -3.39
CA ALA A 67 -10.10 4.31 -2.80
C ALA A 67 -10.33 3.01 -3.59
N PHE A 68 -11.49 2.87 -4.22
CA PHE A 68 -11.86 1.66 -4.99
C PHE A 68 -11.29 1.76 -6.41
N LEU A 69 -11.33 2.94 -7.02
CA LEU A 69 -10.72 3.18 -8.33
C LEU A 69 -9.21 2.98 -8.30
N GLN A 70 -8.57 3.46 -7.24
CA GLN A 70 -7.14 3.31 -6.97
C GLN A 70 -6.86 2.08 -6.10
N ARG A 71 -7.58 0.97 -6.30
CA ARG A 71 -7.41 -0.24 -5.48
C ARG A 71 -5.99 -0.78 -5.44
N ASN A 72 -5.23 -0.50 -6.50
CA ASN A 72 -3.85 -0.91 -6.69
C ASN A 72 -2.83 0.12 -6.19
N GLU A 73 -3.27 1.29 -5.67
CA GLU A 73 -2.41 2.39 -5.21
C GLU A 73 -2.82 2.85 -3.79
N VAL A 74 -2.99 1.90 -2.87
CA VAL A 74 -3.03 2.18 -1.43
C VAL A 74 -1.58 2.18 -0.93
N ALA A 75 -0.92 3.32 -1.02
CA ALA A 75 0.53 3.43 -0.86
C ALA A 75 0.95 4.71 -0.14
N ALA A 76 2.10 4.65 0.52
CA ALA A 76 2.78 5.79 1.12
C ALA A 76 4.27 5.77 0.72
N LEU A 77 4.82 6.91 0.33
CA LEU A 77 6.23 7.02 -0.04
C LEU A 77 7.09 7.33 1.19
N THR A 78 7.87 6.35 1.63
CA THR A 78 8.82 6.52 2.73
C THR A 78 10.25 6.42 2.21
N ALA A 79 11.00 7.52 2.25
CA ALA A 79 12.39 7.52 1.75
C ALA A 79 13.30 6.60 2.58
N ASP A 80 13.12 6.61 3.91
CA ASP A 80 13.81 5.73 4.87
C ASP A 80 12.92 4.52 5.21
N TYR A 81 12.54 3.75 4.18
CA TYR A 81 11.56 2.65 4.31
C TYR A 81 12.02 1.49 5.21
N ASN A 82 13.32 1.39 5.51
CA ASN A 82 13.85 0.40 6.47
C ASN A 82 13.75 0.87 7.94
N ASN A 83 13.29 2.11 8.17
CA ASN A 83 13.08 2.67 9.50
C ASN A 83 11.58 2.71 9.81
N ILE A 84 11.13 1.81 10.67
CA ILE A 84 9.72 1.68 11.03
C ILE A 84 9.13 2.98 11.63
N GLU A 85 9.94 3.80 12.30
CA GLU A 85 9.46 5.08 12.83
C GLU A 85 9.23 6.11 11.71
N ALA A 86 10.02 6.06 10.63
CA ALA A 86 9.76 6.87 9.43
C ALA A 86 8.51 6.40 8.70
N VAL A 87 8.28 5.08 8.61
CA VAL A 87 7.07 4.51 8.01
C VAL A 87 5.82 4.92 8.80
N LYS A 88 5.85 4.83 10.13
CA LYS A 88 4.73 5.26 11.01
C LYS A 88 4.42 6.75 10.95
N GLN A 89 5.39 7.58 10.54
CA GLN A 89 5.12 9.01 10.30
C GLN A 89 4.34 9.23 9.00
N GLN A 90 4.54 8.38 7.98
CA GLN A 90 3.80 8.43 6.72
C GLN A 90 2.46 7.69 6.79
N VAL A 91 2.36 6.67 7.65
CA VAL A 91 1.14 5.89 7.88
C VAL A 91 0.79 5.95 9.38
N PRO A 92 0.14 7.04 9.84
CA PRO A 92 -0.18 7.24 11.25
C PRO A 92 -1.26 6.28 11.76
N ASN A 93 -1.32 6.11 13.08
CA ASN A 93 -2.40 5.37 13.73
C ASN A 93 -3.78 5.91 13.33
N GLY A 94 -4.72 5.00 13.05
CA GLY A 94 -6.05 5.35 12.56
C GLY A 94 -6.15 5.53 11.04
N GLU A 95 -5.02 5.52 10.32
CA GLU A 95 -4.94 5.71 8.86
C GLU A 95 -4.24 4.54 8.14
N LEU A 96 -4.10 3.40 8.82
CA LEU A 96 -3.36 2.24 8.32
C LEU A 96 -3.97 1.64 7.05
N CYS A 97 -5.30 1.54 6.97
CA CYS A 97 -5.99 0.93 5.84
C CYS A 97 -6.03 1.85 4.61
N ALA A 98 -5.91 3.17 4.80
CA ALA A 98 -5.75 4.14 3.72
C ALA A 98 -4.29 4.44 3.37
N ALA A 99 -3.32 3.86 4.09
CA ALA A 99 -1.90 4.20 3.99
C ALA A 99 -1.62 5.71 4.19
N GLY A 100 -2.34 6.38 5.10
CA GLY A 100 -2.18 7.83 5.34
C GLY A 100 -2.76 8.76 4.27
N ASP A 101 -3.40 8.22 3.21
CA ASP A 101 -4.00 9.04 2.16
C ASP A 101 -5.44 9.46 2.53
N ALA A 102 -5.63 10.75 2.80
CA ALA A 102 -6.94 11.31 3.15
C ALA A 102 -8.03 11.06 2.09
N GLN A 103 -7.66 10.95 0.81
CA GLN A 103 -8.60 10.61 -0.28
C GLN A 103 -9.10 9.16 -0.22
N LYS A 104 -8.42 8.32 0.57
CA LYS A 104 -8.74 6.91 0.79
C LYS A 104 -9.20 6.62 2.22
N SER A 105 -9.39 7.65 3.05
CA SER A 105 -9.78 7.54 4.47
C SER A 105 -11.06 6.75 4.75
N GLY A 106 -11.90 6.50 3.74
CA GLY A 106 -13.01 5.56 3.83
C GLY A 106 -12.59 4.13 4.18
N LEU A 107 -11.38 3.70 3.82
CA LEU A 107 -10.88 2.36 4.14
C LEU A 107 -10.62 2.15 5.64
N ASP A 108 -10.43 3.25 6.39
CA ASP A 108 -10.21 3.23 7.83
C ASP A 108 -11.49 3.22 8.66
N VAL A 109 -12.67 3.41 8.06
CA VAL A 109 -13.93 3.45 8.83
C VAL A 109 -14.11 2.17 9.63
N THR A 110 -14.47 2.29 10.90
CA THR A 110 -14.81 1.12 11.71
C THR A 110 -16.14 0.55 11.25
N SER A 111 -16.24 -0.77 11.07
CA SER A 111 -17.50 -1.40 10.67
C SER A 111 -17.50 -2.87 11.04
N PRO A 112 -18.58 -3.40 11.65
CA PRO A 112 -18.73 -4.84 11.84
C PRO A 112 -18.95 -5.59 10.51
N ASP A 113 -19.31 -4.86 9.44
CA ASP A 113 -19.65 -5.42 8.13
C ASP A 113 -18.44 -5.58 7.21
N TRP A 114 -17.23 -5.27 7.68
CA TRP A 114 -16.03 -5.55 6.90
C TRP A 114 -15.94 -7.06 6.67
N GLN A 115 -15.88 -7.46 5.40
CA GLN A 115 -15.78 -8.87 5.04
C GLN A 115 -14.52 -9.51 5.65
N GLN A 116 -14.68 -10.73 6.16
CA GLN A 116 -13.62 -11.53 6.73
C GLN A 116 -13.51 -12.83 5.94
N THR A 117 -12.29 -13.22 5.62
CA THR A 117 -12.00 -14.50 4.97
C THR A 117 -11.60 -15.50 6.04
N THR A 118 -12.35 -16.60 6.14
CA THR A 118 -11.94 -17.75 6.96
C THR A 118 -10.69 -18.38 6.35
N ILE A 119 -9.60 -18.43 7.10
CA ILE A 119 -8.36 -19.09 6.70
C ILE A 119 -8.37 -20.52 7.24
N THR A 120 -8.30 -21.49 6.33
CA THR A 120 -8.08 -22.90 6.65
C THR A 120 -6.62 -23.22 6.38
N LEU A 121 -5.93 -23.73 7.38
CA LEU A 121 -4.54 -24.16 7.25
C LEU A 121 -4.47 -25.57 6.66
N ASP A 122 -3.42 -25.84 5.89
CA ASP A 122 -3.12 -27.19 5.39
C ASP A 122 -2.52 -28.09 6.49
N GLU A 123 -2.10 -29.30 6.11
CA GLU A 123 -1.51 -30.27 7.03
C GLU A 123 -0.19 -29.83 7.67
N ASN A 124 0.50 -28.84 7.09
CA ASN A 124 1.73 -28.25 7.62
C ASN A 124 1.47 -27.00 8.46
N GLY A 125 0.21 -26.56 8.59
CA GLY A 125 -0.15 -25.34 9.29
C GLY A 125 0.07 -24.08 8.43
N GLU A 126 0.08 -24.21 7.12
CA GLU A 126 0.33 -23.13 6.16
C GLU A 126 -0.96 -22.73 5.41
N PHE A 127 -0.96 -21.53 4.83
CA PHE A 127 -1.96 -21.14 3.84
C PHE A 127 -1.27 -20.35 2.73
N GLU A 128 -1.82 -20.41 1.52
CA GLU A 128 -1.32 -19.64 0.40
C GLU A 128 -1.80 -18.19 0.50
N PHE A 129 -0.86 -17.24 0.48
CA PHE A 129 -1.16 -15.82 0.30
C PHE A 129 -0.95 -15.43 -1.17
N VAL A 130 -1.92 -14.73 -1.76
CA VAL A 130 -1.86 -14.32 -3.16
C VAL A 130 -1.86 -12.80 -3.26
N TRP A 131 -0.83 -12.25 -3.90
CA TRP A 131 -0.74 -10.83 -4.23
C TRP A 131 -0.86 -10.61 -5.74
N THR A 132 -1.77 -9.72 -6.15
CA THR A 132 -1.87 -9.28 -7.54
C THR A 132 -0.97 -8.06 -7.75
N ALA A 133 0.08 -8.20 -8.58
CA ALA A 133 0.95 -7.10 -8.98
C ALA A 133 0.56 -6.57 -10.37
N THR A 134 -0.09 -5.40 -10.42
CA THR A 134 -0.43 -4.75 -11.71
C THR A 134 0.79 -4.08 -12.35
N ALA A 135 1.75 -3.66 -11.52
CA ALA A 135 3.06 -3.21 -11.95
C ALA A 135 4.11 -3.96 -11.09
N PRO A 136 4.93 -4.83 -11.66
CA PRO A 136 5.94 -5.57 -10.89
C PRO A 136 7.14 -4.67 -10.55
N HIS A 137 7.62 -4.75 -9.30
CA HIS A 137 8.80 -4.02 -8.82
C HIS A 137 9.78 -4.94 -8.10
N ASN A 138 11.05 -4.79 -8.44
CA ASN A 138 12.17 -5.58 -7.93
C ASN A 138 13.42 -4.68 -7.90
N PRO A 139 14.16 -4.59 -6.78
CA PRO A 139 13.97 -5.29 -5.50
C PRO A 139 12.77 -4.80 -4.70
N SER A 140 12.18 -5.71 -3.93
CA SER A 140 11.10 -5.46 -2.95
C SER A 140 11.13 -6.52 -1.84
N PHE A 141 10.44 -6.25 -0.72
CA PHE A 141 10.23 -7.19 0.38
C PHE A 141 8.80 -7.06 0.91
N TRP A 142 8.36 -8.05 1.70
CA TRP A 142 7.02 -8.09 2.30
C TRP A 142 7.13 -8.22 3.81
N GLU A 143 6.25 -7.51 4.50
CA GLU A 143 6.02 -7.67 5.95
C GLU A 143 4.55 -7.98 6.18
N PHE A 144 4.29 -8.98 7.04
CA PHE A 144 2.94 -9.41 7.40
C PHE A 144 2.69 -9.11 8.86
N TYR A 145 1.58 -8.44 9.13
CA TYR A 145 1.15 -8.05 10.48
C TYR A 145 -0.23 -8.63 10.76
N LEU A 146 -0.42 -9.11 12.00
CA LEU A 146 -1.71 -9.56 12.51
C LEU A 146 -2.12 -8.69 13.69
N THR A 147 -3.40 -8.37 13.78
CA THR A 147 -3.94 -7.72 14.98
C THR A 147 -3.77 -8.63 16.19
N LYS A 148 -3.64 -8.03 17.38
CA LYS A 148 -3.55 -8.78 18.62
C LYS A 148 -4.86 -9.54 18.89
N PRO A 149 -4.82 -10.70 19.57
CA PRO A 149 -6.02 -11.40 20.00
C PRO A 149 -6.97 -10.47 20.76
N GLY A 150 -8.26 -10.52 20.44
CA GLY A 150 -9.30 -9.70 21.09
C GLY A 150 -9.37 -8.25 20.59
N HIS A 151 -8.71 -7.89 19.49
CA HIS A 151 -8.87 -6.58 18.87
C HIS A 151 -10.34 -6.31 18.49
N ASP A 152 -10.85 -5.13 18.86
CA ASP A 152 -12.20 -4.67 18.57
C ASP A 152 -12.23 -3.90 17.25
N PHE A 153 -12.74 -4.54 16.19
CA PHE A 153 -12.85 -3.96 14.85
C PHE A 153 -13.90 -2.83 14.73
N THR A 154 -14.62 -2.52 15.81
CA THR A 154 -15.52 -1.37 15.89
C THR A 154 -14.82 -0.10 16.39
N GLN A 155 -13.55 -0.21 16.79
CA GLN A 155 -12.70 0.90 17.25
C GLN A 155 -11.49 1.10 16.33
N HIS A 156 -10.93 2.32 16.35
CA HIS A 156 -9.69 2.67 15.65
C HIS A 156 -8.46 2.27 16.50
#